data_AF-A0A3A4P622-F1
#
_entry.id   AF-A0A3A4P622-F1
#
_cell.length_a   1.000
_cell.length_b   1.000
_cell.length_c   1.000
_cell.angle_alpha   90.00
_cell.angle_beta   90.00
_cell.angle_gamma   90.00
#
_symmetry.space_group_name_H-M   'P 1'
#
loop_
_entity.id
_entity.type
_entity.pdbx_description
1 polymer ?
#
loop_
_entity_poly.entity_id
_entity_poly.type
_entity_poly.pdbx_seq_one_letter_code
_entity_poly.pdbx_strand_id
1 'polypeptide(L)'
;MFICLRESGQIAGIVNLNEIVRGAFQSAYLGYWIGTRFAGCGCMTEGLSLVIDHAFNEMKLHRLEANIQPENEKSIRLVQRLGFVKEGYSRAYLRIGDEWKDHERWAVLCDDWLARRGRRYEEDVLFNSLEKYLISEHKKEEKFYEEEVG
;
A
#
# COMPACT_ATOMS: atom_id res chain seq x y z
N MET A 1 6.41 5.90 12.04
CA MET A 1 6.23 4.43 12.06
C MET A 1 7.37 3.78 11.31
N PHE A 2 7.87 2.64 11.79
CA PHE A 2 8.96 1.90 11.13
C PHE A 2 8.40 0.75 10.30
N ILE A 3 9.00 0.54 9.13
CA ILE A 3 8.80 -0.67 8.33
C ILE A 3 9.96 -1.61 8.70
N CYS A 4 9.64 -2.76 9.27
CA CYS A 4 10.63 -3.76 9.65
C CYS A 4 10.41 -5.05 8.85
N LEU A 5 11.51 -5.71 8.46
CA LEU A 5 11.42 -7.06 7.91
C LEU A 5 10.97 -8.03 9.00
N ARG A 6 9.96 -8.86 8.70
CA ARG A 6 9.34 -9.75 9.68
C ARG A 6 10.33 -10.75 10.27
N GLU A 7 11.19 -11.33 9.45
CA GLU A 7 12.12 -12.40 9.87
C GLU A 7 13.31 -11.86 10.68
N SER A 8 13.91 -10.76 10.24
CA SER A 8 15.15 -10.23 10.84
C SER A 8 14.94 -9.08 11.81
N GLY A 9 13.75 -8.47 11.84
CA GLY A 9 13.46 -7.25 12.60
C GLY A 9 14.18 -6.00 12.08
N GLN A 10 14.94 -6.11 10.99
CA GLN A 10 15.71 -5.00 10.44
C GLN A 10 14.78 -3.89 9.93
N ILE A 11 15.10 -2.64 10.30
CA ILE A 11 14.37 -1.46 9.82
C ILE A 11 14.72 -1.25 8.34
N ALA A 12 13.70 -1.40 7.49
CA ALA A 12 13.79 -1.19 6.05
C ALA A 12 13.46 0.26 5.65
N GLY A 13 12.55 0.92 6.38
CA GLY A 13 12.11 2.27 6.05
C GLY A 13 11.25 2.92 7.13
N ILE A 14 10.79 4.13 6.84
CA ILE A 14 9.98 4.95 7.74
C ILE A 14 8.78 5.51 6.97
N VAL A 15 7.64 5.58 7.66
CA VAL A 15 6.44 6.30 7.23
C VAL A 15 5.98 7.22 8.37
N ASN A 16 5.71 8.48 8.05
CA ASN A 16 5.25 9.51 8.95
C ASN A 16 3.85 9.99 8.50
N LEU A 17 2.97 10.20 9.49
CA LEU A 17 1.73 10.94 9.34
C LEU A 17 1.93 12.30 10.02
N ASN A 18 1.92 13.36 9.24
CA ASN A 18 2.16 14.73 9.68
C ASN A 18 0.87 15.56 9.54
N GLU A 19 0.83 16.70 10.25
CA GLU A 19 -0.29 17.67 10.20
C GLU A 19 -1.66 17.00 10.27
N ILE A 20 -1.86 16.18 11.31
CA ILE A 20 -3.13 15.48 11.50
C ILE A 20 -4.19 16.51 11.90
N VAL A 21 -5.17 16.74 11.02
CA VAL A 21 -6.30 17.62 11.27
C VAL A 21 -7.55 16.79 11.51
N ARG A 22 -8.26 17.06 12.61
CA ARG A 22 -9.52 16.40 12.98
C ARG A 22 -10.73 17.28 12.62
N GLY A 23 -11.92 16.89 13.07
CA GLY A 23 -13.15 17.66 12.85
C GLY A 23 -13.68 17.46 11.44
N ALA A 24 -13.89 18.55 10.71
CA ALA A 24 -14.44 18.48 9.34
C ALA A 24 -13.44 17.94 8.30
N PHE A 25 -12.12 18.06 8.54
CA PHE A 25 -11.14 17.67 7.53
C PHE A 25 -10.71 16.20 7.62
N GLN A 26 -10.50 15.69 8.84
CA GLN A 26 -10.07 14.30 9.12
C GLN A 26 -8.95 13.84 8.17
N SER A 27 -7.85 14.58 8.11
CA SER A 27 -6.78 14.35 7.14
C SER A 27 -5.39 14.41 7.76
N ALA A 28 -4.40 13.86 7.03
CA ALA A 28 -2.98 13.94 7.37
C ALA A 28 -2.12 13.83 6.10
N TYR A 29 -0.89 14.35 6.17
CA TYR A 29 0.12 14.21 5.14
C TYR A 29 1.05 13.03 5.41
N LEU A 30 1.31 12.23 4.39
CA LEU A 30 2.27 11.15 4.40
C LEU A 30 3.65 11.65 3.96
N GLY A 31 4.66 11.29 4.73
CA GLY A 31 6.07 11.32 4.32
C GLY A 31 6.68 9.94 4.50
N TYR A 32 7.46 9.45 3.53
CA TYR A 32 8.06 8.13 3.62
C TYR A 32 9.40 8.05 2.90
N TRP A 33 10.24 7.13 3.36
CA TRP A 33 11.47 6.76 2.69
C TRP A 33 11.85 5.33 3.03
N ILE A 34 12.61 4.70 2.14
CA ILE A 34 13.11 3.33 2.30
C ILE A 34 14.62 3.32 2.07
N GLY A 35 15.34 2.49 2.82
CA GLY A 35 16.76 2.25 2.57
C GLY A 35 16.96 1.68 1.17
N THR A 36 18.01 2.14 0.47
CA THR A 36 18.28 1.77 -0.93
C THR A 36 18.40 0.26 -1.14
N ARG A 37 18.97 -0.47 -0.17
CA ARG A 37 19.06 -1.94 -0.16
C ARG A 37 17.70 -2.65 -0.22
N PHE A 38 16.64 -2.01 0.25
CA PHE A 38 15.29 -2.57 0.30
C PHE A 38 14.35 -1.98 -0.76
N ALA A 39 14.85 -1.06 -1.59
CA ALA A 39 14.08 -0.47 -2.68
C ALA A 39 13.78 -1.52 -3.76
N GLY A 40 12.57 -1.50 -4.31
CA GLY A 40 12.14 -2.43 -5.36
C GLY A 40 11.67 -3.80 -4.86
N CYS A 41 11.87 -4.15 -3.59
CA CYS A 41 11.47 -5.43 -3.01
C CYS A 41 10.00 -5.48 -2.52
N GLY A 42 9.21 -4.43 -2.79
CA GLY A 42 7.81 -4.35 -2.34
C GLY A 42 7.61 -3.90 -0.88
N CYS A 43 8.67 -3.85 -0.06
CA CYS A 43 8.57 -3.52 1.38
C CYS A 43 7.85 -2.19 1.66
N MET A 44 8.12 -1.14 0.87
CA MET A 44 7.43 0.15 1.05
C MET A 44 5.95 0.07 0.67
N THR A 45 5.59 -0.71 -0.35
CA THR A 45 4.18 -0.91 -0.73
C THR A 45 3.41 -1.57 0.42
N GLU A 46 3.97 -2.64 0.99
CA GLU A 46 3.35 -3.36 2.10
C GLU A 46 3.28 -2.49 3.36
N GLY A 47 4.41 -1.91 3.76
CA GLY A 47 4.48 -1.08 4.96
C GLY A 47 3.59 0.17 4.88
N LEU A 48 3.53 0.83 3.73
CA LEU A 48 2.64 1.98 3.54
C LEU A 48 1.16 1.56 3.52
N SER A 49 0.83 0.38 2.97
CA SER A 49 -0.54 -0.17 3.01
C SER A 49 -1.01 -0.36 4.45
N LEU A 50 -0.16 -0.92 5.32
CA LEU A 50 -0.47 -1.11 6.74
C LEU A 50 -0.70 0.22 7.46
N VAL A 51 0.09 1.25 7.12
CA VAL A 51 -0.10 2.60 7.67
C VAL A 51 -1.42 3.23 7.21
N ILE A 52 -1.78 3.06 5.94
CA ILE A 52 -3.07 3.55 5.41
C ILE A 52 -4.23 2.82 6.10
N ASP A 53 -4.13 1.50 6.26
CA ASP A 53 -5.11 0.71 7.02
C ASP A 53 -5.26 1.24 8.44
N HIS A 54 -4.16 1.51 9.14
CA HIS A 54 -4.17 2.06 10.50
C HIS A 54 -4.83 3.45 10.54
N ALA A 55 -4.46 4.35 9.62
CA ALA A 55 -4.99 5.71 9.56
C ALA A 55 -6.52 5.75 9.35
N PHE A 56 -7.05 4.86 8.51
CA PHE A 56 -8.47 4.82 8.22
C PHE A 56 -9.26 4.00 9.24
N ASN A 57 -8.77 2.82 9.62
CA ASN A 57 -9.52 1.92 10.51
C ASN A 57 -9.39 2.30 11.98
N GLU A 58 -8.21 2.67 12.44
CA GLU A 58 -7.96 2.95 13.86
C GLU A 58 -8.02 4.45 14.14
N MET A 59 -7.32 5.26 13.34
CA MET A 59 -7.30 6.70 13.56
C MET A 59 -8.58 7.39 13.08
N LYS A 60 -9.42 6.72 12.28
CA LYS A 60 -10.68 7.25 11.73
C LYS A 60 -10.49 8.53 10.89
N LEU A 61 -9.36 8.62 10.18
CA LEU A 61 -9.19 9.67 9.18
C LEU A 61 -10.05 9.36 7.96
N HIS A 62 -10.45 10.41 7.24
CA HIS A 62 -11.18 10.33 5.99
C HIS A 62 -10.24 10.30 4.79
N ARG A 63 -9.07 10.92 4.89
CA ARG A 63 -8.20 11.19 3.75
C ARG A 63 -6.72 11.23 4.13
N LEU A 64 -5.86 10.73 3.25
CA LEU A 64 -4.42 10.89 3.35
C LEU A 64 -3.86 11.55 2.09
N GLU A 65 -2.86 12.41 2.27
CA GLU A 65 -2.24 13.18 1.20
C GLU A 65 -0.74 12.87 1.09
N ALA A 66 -0.21 12.85 -0.12
CA ALA A 66 1.21 12.73 -0.40
C ALA A 66 1.63 13.79 -1.42
N ASN A 67 2.56 14.66 -1.01
CA ASN A 67 3.13 15.67 -1.90
C ASN A 67 4.49 15.15 -2.40
N ILE A 68 4.65 15.04 -3.71
CA ILE A 68 5.77 14.30 -4.32
C ILE A 68 6.43 15.18 -5.40
N GLN A 69 7.75 15.32 -5.34
CA GLN A 69 8.52 15.99 -6.41
C GLN A 69 8.26 15.27 -7.75
N PRO A 70 7.96 15.99 -8.85
CA PRO A 70 7.62 15.39 -10.15
C PRO A 70 8.66 14.39 -10.68
N GLU A 71 9.94 14.59 -10.36
CA GLU A 71 11.05 13.75 -10.77
C GLU A 71 11.13 12.44 -9.98
N ASN A 72 10.41 12.32 -8.86
CA ASN A 72 10.40 11.13 -8.02
C ASN A 72 9.41 10.07 -8.53
N GLU A 73 9.69 9.54 -9.72
CA GLU A 73 8.82 8.57 -10.39
C GLU A 73 8.57 7.31 -9.55
N LYS A 74 9.55 6.89 -8.73
CA LYS A 74 9.40 5.71 -7.86
C LYS A 74 8.27 5.93 -6.84
N SER A 75 8.23 7.13 -6.26
CA SER A 75 7.20 7.53 -5.31
C SER A 75 5.85 7.71 -5.99
N ILE A 76 5.82 8.33 -7.18
CA ILE A 76 4.60 8.48 -8.00
C ILE A 76 3.99 7.11 -8.32
N ARG A 77 4.79 6.17 -8.86
CA ARG A 77 4.32 4.80 -9.16
C ARG A 77 3.89 4.03 -7.91
N LEU A 78 4.48 4.31 -6.76
CA LEU A 78 4.06 3.71 -5.49
C LEU A 78 2.66 4.18 -5.12
N VAL A 79 2.41 5.49 -5.05
CA VAL A 79 1.10 6.02 -4.63
C VAL A 79 -0.01 5.69 -5.62
N GLN A 80 0.29 5.67 -6.93
CA GLN A 80 -0.65 5.21 -7.96
C GLN A 80 -1.10 3.76 -7.71
N ARG A 81 -0.17 2.84 -7.41
CA ARG A 81 -0.51 1.44 -7.08
C ARG A 81 -1.38 1.34 -5.82
N LEU A 82 -1.14 2.22 -4.86
CA LEU A 82 -1.92 2.31 -3.63
C LEU A 82 -3.27 3.02 -3.83
N GLY A 83 -3.61 3.44 -5.05
CA GLY A 83 -4.90 4.03 -5.37
C GLY A 83 -5.00 5.52 -5.08
N PHE A 84 -3.87 6.21 -4.88
CA PHE A 84 -3.90 7.66 -4.79
C PHE A 84 -4.21 8.27 -6.16
N VAL A 85 -4.97 9.36 -6.14
CA VAL A 85 -5.33 10.15 -7.30
C VAL A 85 -4.55 11.47 -7.26
N LYS A 86 -4.04 11.90 -8.42
CA LYS A 86 -3.38 13.20 -8.57
C LYS A 86 -4.45 14.28 -8.63
N GLU A 87 -4.39 15.22 -7.69
CA GLU A 87 -5.35 16.31 -7.59
C GLU A 87 -4.77 17.66 -7.99
N GLY A 88 -3.45 17.77 -8.12
CA GLY A 88 -2.86 18.99 -8.64
C GLY A 88 -1.35 19.07 -8.58
N TYR A 89 -0.88 20.30 -8.71
CA TYR A 89 0.52 20.66 -8.77
C TYR A 89 0.73 21.97 -8.02
N SER A 90 1.80 22.07 -7.25
CA SER A 90 2.19 23.28 -6.53
C SER A 90 3.61 23.66 -6.91
N ARG A 91 3.75 24.83 -7.54
CA ARG A 91 5.06 25.44 -7.83
C ARG A 91 5.70 25.93 -6.54
N ALA A 92 7.01 25.75 -6.38
CA ALA A 92 7.79 26.19 -5.23
C ALA A 92 7.16 25.76 -3.89
N TYR A 93 6.74 24.50 -3.79
CA TYR A 93 5.93 24.00 -2.68
C TYR A 93 6.73 23.83 -1.38
N LEU A 94 7.90 23.19 -1.45
CA LEU A 94 8.76 22.95 -0.28
C LEU A 94 10.20 23.36 -0.56
N ARG A 95 10.85 23.97 0.43
CA ARG A 95 12.29 24.24 0.39
C ARG A 95 13.05 22.98 0.79
N ILE A 96 13.81 22.42 -0.15
CA ILE A 96 14.62 21.22 0.04
C ILE A 96 16.07 21.58 -0.27
N GLY A 97 16.92 21.57 0.75
CA GLY A 97 18.22 22.22 0.69
C GLY A 97 18.04 23.73 0.53
N ASP A 98 18.71 24.32 -0.45
CA ASP A 98 18.67 25.76 -0.70
C ASP A 98 17.63 26.20 -1.74
N GLU A 99 16.88 25.26 -2.32
CA GLU A 99 15.95 25.54 -3.41
C GLU A 99 14.50 25.20 -3.05
N TRP A 100 13.58 26.01 -3.57
CA TRP A 100 12.16 25.67 -3.57
C TRP A 100 11.87 24.68 -4.69
N LYS A 101 11.25 23.56 -4.34
CA LYS A 101 10.94 22.46 -5.25
C LYS A 101 9.44 22.35 -5.47
N ASP A 102 9.09 22.11 -6.72
CA ASP A 102 7.71 21.86 -7.13
C ASP A 102 7.26 20.47 -6.66
N HIS A 103 5.96 20.31 -6.41
CA HIS A 103 5.38 19.04 -5.98
C HIS A 103 4.03 18.78 -6.65
N GLU A 104 3.82 17.53 -7.04
CA GLU A 104 2.51 16.97 -7.34
C GLU A 104 1.78 16.65 -6.04
N ARG A 105 0.46 16.91 -6.00
CA ARG A 105 -0.38 16.62 -4.84
C ARG A 105 -1.25 15.41 -5.14
N TRP A 106 -1.11 14.39 -4.31
CA TRP A 106 -1.80 13.11 -4.43
C TRP A 106 -2.62 12.85 -3.18
N ALA A 107 -3.77 12.19 -3.33
CA ALA A 107 -4.59 11.83 -2.19
C ALA A 107 -5.31 10.49 -2.37
N VAL A 108 -5.62 9.84 -1.26
CA VAL A 108 -6.48 8.66 -1.20
C VAL A 108 -7.55 8.88 -0.13
N LEU A 109 -8.77 8.45 -0.44
CA LEU A 109 -9.91 8.53 0.47
C LEU A 109 -10.12 7.18 1.18
N CYS A 110 -10.68 7.24 2.38
CA CYS A 110 -11.00 6.07 3.19
C CYS A 110 -11.92 5.10 2.43
N ASP A 111 -13.00 5.60 1.84
CA ASP A 111 -13.98 4.77 1.14
C ASP A 111 -13.38 4.06 -0.08
N ASP A 112 -12.58 4.79 -0.87
CA ASP A 112 -11.87 4.23 -2.03
C ASP A 112 -10.90 3.13 -1.61
N TRP A 113 -10.19 3.35 -0.50
CA TRP A 113 -9.27 2.37 0.05
C TRP A 113 -9.99 1.12 0.54
N LEU A 114 -11.05 1.27 1.33
CA LEU A 114 -11.82 0.15 1.87
C LEU A 114 -12.50 -0.66 0.76
N ALA A 115 -13.07 -0.01 -0.25
CA ALA A 115 -13.63 -0.69 -1.42
C ALA A 115 -12.58 -1.49 -2.21
N ARG A 116 -11.33 -1.02 -2.26
CA ARG A 116 -10.21 -1.77 -2.86
C ARG A 116 -9.80 -2.96 -2.01
N ARG A 117 -9.73 -2.81 -0.68
CA ARG A 117 -9.37 -3.91 0.23
C ARG A 117 -10.44 -5.00 0.23
N GLY A 118 -11.73 -4.63 0.16
CA GLY A 118 -12.85 -5.56 0.03
C GLY A 118 -12.75 -6.41 -1.24
N ARG A 119 -12.55 -5.78 -2.40
CA ARG A 119 -12.35 -6.50 -3.67
C ARG A 119 -11.17 -7.45 -3.63
N ARG A 120 -10.03 -7.00 -3.09
CA ARG A 120 -8.85 -7.85 -2.95
C ARG A 120 -9.11 -9.05 -2.03
N TYR A 121 -9.84 -8.85 -0.93
CA TYR A 121 -10.22 -9.95 -0.04
C TYR A 121 -11.13 -10.97 -0.75
N GLU A 122 -12.12 -10.52 -1.51
CA GLU A 122 -12.98 -11.42 -2.30
C GLU A 122 -12.19 -12.19 -3.36
N GLU A 123 -11.27 -11.52 -4.06
CA GLU A 123 -10.36 -12.15 -5.03
C GLU A 123 -9.46 -13.20 -4.37
N ASP A 124 -8.84 -12.87 -3.22
CA ASP A 124 -7.98 -13.77 -2.46
C ASP A 124 -8.76 -15.00 -1.94
N VAL A 125 -10.00 -14.81 -1.47
CA VAL A 125 -10.87 -15.91 -1.02
C VAL A 125 -11.28 -16.81 -2.19
N LEU A 126 -11.66 -16.23 -3.33
CA LEU A 126 -12.02 -16.98 -4.53
C LEU A 126 -10.83 -17.79 -5.05
N PHE A 127 -9.65 -17.18 -5.12
CA PHE A 127 -8.42 -17.85 -5.55
C PHE A 127 -8.08 -19.04 -4.64
N ASN A 128 -8.06 -18.83 -3.33
CA ASN A 128 -7.78 -19.90 -2.35
C ASN A 128 -8.83 -21.02 -2.39
N SER A 129 -10.11 -20.70 -2.69
CA SER A 129 -11.16 -21.70 -2.84
C SER A 129 -10.97 -22.55 -4.10
N LEU A 130 -10.60 -21.92 -5.22
CA LEU A 130 -10.30 -22.62 -6.48
C LEU A 130 -9.07 -23.51 -6.36
N GLU A 131 -8.01 -23.03 -5.72
CA GLU A 131 -6.79 -23.80 -5.48
C GLU A 131 -7.08 -25.06 -4.66
N LYS A 132 -7.86 -24.94 -3.57
CA LYS A 132 -8.31 -26.09 -2.78
C LYS A 132 -9.14 -27.08 -3.58
N TYR A 133 -10.04 -26.59 -4.44
CA TYR A 133 -10.85 -27.44 -5.31
C TYR A 133 -9.98 -28.23 -6.29
N LEU A 134 -9.05 -27.57 -7.00
CA LEU A 134 -8.13 -28.21 -7.95
C LEU A 134 -7.27 -29.28 -7.27
N ILE A 135 -6.74 -29.00 -6.07
CA ILE A 135 -5.99 -29.99 -5.28
C ILE A 135 -6.87 -31.20 -4.92
N SER A 136 -8.16 -30.98 -4.63
CA SER A 136 -9.08 -32.05 -4.28
C SER A 136 -9.45 -32.94 -5.47
N GLU A 137 -9.60 -32.36 -6.66
CA GLU A 137 -9.89 -33.12 -7.89
C GLU A 137 -8.67 -33.94 -8.34
N HIS A 138 -7.47 -33.38 -8.26
CA HIS A 138 -6.25 -34.12 -8.61
C HIS A 138 -6.02 -35.33 -7.71
N LYS A 139 -6.33 -35.21 -6.40
CA LYS A 139 -6.29 -36.34 -5.47
C LYS A 139 -7.36 -37.40 -5.75
N LYS A 140 -8.51 -37.04 -6.32
CA LYS A 140 -9.54 -38.02 -6.74
C LYS A 140 -9.08 -38.79 -7.97
N GLU A 141 -8.48 -38.09 -8.94
CA GLU A 141 -7.88 -38.72 -10.12
C GLU A 141 -6.79 -39.71 -9.72
N GLU A 142 -5.82 -39.31 -8.87
CA GLU A 142 -4.77 -40.21 -8.38
C GLU A 142 -5.34 -41.46 -7.69
N LYS A 143 -6.37 -41.29 -6.86
CA LYS A 143 -7.05 -42.42 -6.20
C LYS A 143 -7.77 -43.35 -7.17
N PHE A 144 -8.41 -42.79 -8.20
CA PHE A 144 -9.07 -43.56 -9.23
C PHE A 144 -8.06 -44.40 -10.05
N TYR A 145 -6.90 -43.83 -10.37
CA TYR A 145 -5.81 -44.57 -11.02
C TYR A 145 -5.20 -45.66 -10.12
N GLU A 146 -5.12 -45.45 -8.80
CA GLU A 146 -4.67 -46.50 -7.86
C GLU A 146 -5.70 -47.64 -7.72
N GLU A 147 -7.00 -47.34 -7.82
CA GLU A 147 -8.08 -48.34 -7.69
C GLU A 147 -8.37 -49.13 -8.99
N GLU A 148 -8.14 -48.57 -10.18
CA GLU A 148 -8.38 -49.28 -11.46
C GLU A 148 -7.17 -50.09 -11.97
N VAL A 149 -5.94 -49.78 -11.51
CA VAL A 149 -4.70 -50.36 -12.06
C VAL A 149 -3.96 -51.25 -11.04
N GLY A 150 -4.49 -51.40 -9.82
CA GLY A 150 -3.99 -52.30 -8.76
C GLY A 150 -4.83 -53.57 -8.62
#